data_AF-A0AA37HHZ0-F1
#
_entry.id   AF-A0AA37HHZ0-F1
#
_cell.length_a   1.000
_cell.length_b   1.000
_cell.length_c   1.000
_cell.angle_alpha   90.00
_cell.angle_beta   90.00
_cell.angle_gamma   90.00
#
_symmetry.space_group_name_H-M   'P 1'
#
loop_
_entity.id
_entity.type
_entity.pdbx_description
1 polymer ?
#
loop_
_entity_poly.entity_id
_entity_poly.type
_entity_poly.pdbx_seq_one_letter_code
_entity_poly.pdbx_strand_id
1 'polypeptide(L)' 'MTHLVWCEYCDLIADARHREHTLKKWRRAWNHALIEAMNPGWHDLSADLNS' A
#
# COMPACT_ATOMS: atom_id res chain seq x y z
N MET A 1 15.73 -2.48 -8.97
CA MET A 1 14.39 -2.05 -9.45
C MET A 1 13.45 -2.09 -8.26
N THR A 2 12.61 -1.07 -8.11
CA THR A 2 11.63 -0.96 -7.02
C THR A 2 10.25 -0.98 -7.66
N HIS A 3 9.35 -1.83 -7.17
CA HIS A 3 7.99 -2.00 -7.71
C HIS A 3 6.95 -1.41 -6.75
N LEU A 4 5.90 -0.81 -7.30
CA LEU A 4 4.78 -0.33 -6.50
C LEU A 4 3.74 -1.44 -6.40
N VAL A 5 3.64 -2.10 -5.25
CA VAL A 5 2.75 -3.27 -5.09
C VAL A 5 1.47 -2.97 -4.34
N TRP A 6 1.39 -1.81 -3.67
CA TRP A 6 0.21 -1.39 -2.91
C TRP A 6 0.18 0.12 -2.75
N CYS A 7 -1.00 0.70 -2.96
CA CYS A 7 -1.33 2.08 -2.65
C CYS A 7 -2.81 2.14 -2.25
N GLU A 8 -3.19 3.09 -1.41
CA GLU A 8 -4.58 3.35 -1.04
C GLU A 8 -4.91 4.82 -1.26
N TYR A 9 -6.14 5.09 -1.67
CA TYR A 9 -6.67 6.45 -1.74
C TYR A 9 -7.26 6.84 -0.38
N CYS A 10 -7.00 8.07 0.04
CA CYS A 10 -7.57 8.68 1.22
C CYS A 10 -8.17 10.02 0.84
N ASP A 11 -9.40 10.29 1.29
CA ASP A 11 -10.11 11.54 0.97
C ASP A 11 -9.50 12.76 1.67
N LEU A 12 -8.92 12.55 2.86
CA LEU A 12 -8.31 13.59 3.68
C LEU A 12 -6.82 13.30 3.90
N ILE A 13 -6.00 14.35 3.78
CA ILE A 13 -4.57 14.28 4.06
C ILE A 13 -4.29 13.82 5.50
N ALA A 14 -5.15 14.20 6.46
CA ALA A 14 -5.03 13.79 7.85
C ALA A 14 -5.17 12.27 8.02
N ASP A 15 -6.09 11.65 7.28
CA ASP A 15 -6.30 10.20 7.31
C ASP A 15 -5.12 9.47 6.68
N ALA A 16 -4.64 9.95 5.53
CA ALA A 16 -3.43 9.42 4.89
C ALA A 16 -2.23 9.44 5.87
N ARG A 17 -2.06 10.54 6.61
CA ARG A 17 -0.97 10.69 7.59
C ARG A 17 -1.10 9.74 8.77
N HIS A 18 -2.30 9.62 9.36
CA HIS A 18 -2.52 8.68 10.46
C HIS A 18 -2.32 7.24 10.02
N ARG A 19 -2.77 6.92 8.81
CA ARG A 19 -2.68 5.59 8.23
C ARG A 19 -1.23 5.22 7.93
N GLU A 20 -0.47 6.10 7.30
CA GLU A 20 0.97 5.94 7.07
C GLU A 20 1.73 5.72 8.40
N HIS A 21 1.45 6.56 9.41
CA HIS A 21 2.09 6.43 10.73
C HIS A 21 1.76 5.10 11.42
N THR A 22 0.53 4.60 11.25
CA THR A 22 0.08 3.31 11.78
C THR A 22 0.80 2.15 11.08
N LEU A 23 0.85 2.17 9.74
CA LEU A 23 1.52 1.14 8.93
C LEU A 23 3.03 1.06 9.21
N LYS A 24 3.69 2.20 9.48
CA LYS A 24 5.11 2.22 9.87
C LYS A 24 5.39 1.45 11.18
N LYS A 25 4.40 1.32 12.06
CA LYS A 25 4.51 0.57 13.32
C LYS A 25 4.10 -0.90 13.19
N TRP A 26 3.54 -1.30 12.06
CA TRP A 26 3.08 -2.67 11.87
C TRP A 26 4.24 -3.64 11.73
N ARG A 27 4.00 -4.87 12.21
CA ARG A 27 4.90 -5.99 11.92
C ARG A 27 4.86 -6.26 10.41
N ARG A 28 6.02 -6.55 9.83
CA ARG A 28 6.15 -6.81 8.38
C ARG A 28 5.18 -7.86 7.84
N ALA A 29 4.86 -8.88 8.64
CA ALA A 29 3.88 -9.92 8.29
C ALA A 29 2.47 -9.35 8.01
N TRP A 30 2.06 -8.30 8.73
CA TRP A 30 0.74 -7.68 8.54
C TRP A 30 0.70 -6.85 7.26
N ASN A 31 1.80 -6.15 6.96
CA ASN A 31 1.94 -5.45 5.69
C ASN A 31 1.92 -6.44 4.52
N HIS A 32 2.57 -7.60 4.64
CA HIS A 32 2.52 -8.65 3.62
C HIS A 32 1.10 -9.21 3.46
N ALA A 33 0.41 -9.55 4.55
CA ALA A 33 -0.97 -10.04 4.48
C ALA A 33 -1.94 -9.03 3.86
N LEU A 34 -1.74 -7.72 4.14
CA LEU A 34 -2.50 -6.65 3.51
C LEU A 34 -2.25 -6.60 2.00
N ILE A 35 -0.99 -6.66 1.59
CA ILE A 35 -0.60 -6.68 0.17
C ILE A 35 -1.16 -7.94 -0.49
N GLU A 36 -1.04 -9.11 0.11
CA GLU A 36 -1.56 -10.38 -0.44
C GLU A 36 -3.09 -10.37 -0.57
N ALA A 37 -3.82 -9.74 0.36
CA ALA A 37 -5.26 -9.62 0.29
C ALA A 37 -5.74 -8.73 -0.88
N MET A 38 -4.99 -7.67 -1.21
CA MET A 38 -5.36 -6.71 -2.26
C MET A 38 -4.69 -6.98 -3.61
N ASN A 39 -3.48 -7.53 -3.60
CA ASN A 39 -2.63 -7.80 -4.74
C ASN A 39 -1.87 -9.12 -4.50
N PRO A 40 -2.56 -10.27 -4.53
CA PRO A 40 -1.94 -11.59 -4.29
C PRO A 40 -0.83 -11.92 -5.30
N GLY A 41 -0.86 -11.31 -6.49
CA GLY A 41 0.14 -11.48 -7.53
C GLY A 41 1.37 -10.56 -7.40
N TRP A 42 1.38 -9.63 -6.43
CA TRP A 42 2.44 -8.62 -6.30
C TRP A 42 2.70 -7.86 -7.62
N HIS A 43 1.64 -7.63 -8.39
CA HIS A 43 1.71 -6.92 -9.65
C HIS A 43 2.14 -5.47 -9.44
N ASP A 44 2.93 -4.94 -10.38
CA ASP A 44 3.38 -3.55 -10.32
C ASP A 44 2.26 -2.59 -10.73
N LEU A 45 1.70 -1.90 -9.74
CA LEU A 45 0.62 -0.93 -9.88
C LEU A 45 1.09 0.40 -10.48
N SER A 46 2.42 0.64 -10.59
CA SER A 46 2.93 1.89 -11.18
C SER A 46 2.55 2.06 -12.66
N ALA A 47 2.39 0.95 -13.37
CA ALA A 47 1.91 0.96 -14.76
C ALA A 47 0.41 1.30 -14.83
N ASP A 48 -0.37 0.89 -13.83
CA ASP A 48 -1.83 1.06 -13.80
C ASP A 48 -2.23 2.52 -13.49
N LEU A 49 -1.46 3.21 -12.65
CA LEU A 49 -1.73 4.59 -12.21
C LEU A 49 -1.50 5.67 -13.29
N ASN A 50 -0.84 5.35 -14.41
CA ASN A 50 -0.47 6.31 -15.46
C ASN A 50 -1.37 6.23 -16.71
N SER A 51 -2.52 5.55 -16.64
CA SER A 51 -3.44 5.37 -17.78
C SER A 51 -4.52 6.46 -17.87
#